data_AF-A0A5J4U016-F1
#
_entry.id   AF-A0A5J4U016-F1
#
_cell.length_a   1.000
_cell.length_b   1.000
_cell.length_c   1.000
_cell.angle_alpha   90.00
_cell.angle_beta   90.00
_cell.angle_gamma   90.00
#
_symmetry.space_group_name_H-M   'P 1'
#
loop_
_entity.id
_entity.type
_entity.pdbx_description
1 polymer ?
#
loop_
_entity_poly.entity_id
_entity_poly.type
_entity_poly.pdbx_seq_one_letter_code
_entity_poly.pdbx_strand_id
1 'polypeptide(L)'
;SETEVTREFHSRDYNILLLNDDDGNQHLMYIISVEKLLGIKICPICNNHAVFTKDPNNNSKRKMDTHIKECQQNNGQIKKYITLEKFPKPFVLHITSNKTYRYLLAHNRESKYKATQYYITFRFQTEIQKIRGYQYPILVPTAIASTIKAKNYIKTISFDKTQDNFVEKWLEQVFSEALQIRDDNKFADDVPQRFEVYVIGFDCLKSATTLIFKNIKSMKYEIIDRPELCQCQHGTR
;
A
#
# COMPACT_ATOMS: atom_id res chain seq x y z
N SER A 1 46.75 -6.91 -51.28
CA SER A 1 46.37 -7.41 -49.95
C SER A 1 45.98 -6.21 -49.11
N GLU A 2 44.69 -5.87 -49.13
CA GLU A 2 44.12 -4.80 -48.31
C GLU A 2 43.85 -5.35 -46.91
N THR A 3 44.40 -4.68 -45.90
CA THR A 3 44.14 -4.94 -44.48
C THR A 3 42.79 -4.34 -44.08
N GLU A 4 41.80 -5.20 -43.81
CA GLU A 4 40.55 -4.83 -43.15
C GLU A 4 40.83 -4.38 -41.71
N VAL A 5 40.56 -3.12 -41.41
CA VAL A 5 40.50 -2.60 -40.04
C VAL A 5 39.10 -2.84 -39.50
N THR A 6 38.93 -3.90 -38.71
CA THR A 6 37.71 -4.14 -37.94
C THR A 6 37.58 -3.10 -36.82
N ARG A 7 36.70 -2.11 -37.02
CA ARG A 7 36.29 -1.18 -35.94
C ARG A 7 35.30 -1.90 -35.02
N GLU A 8 35.68 -2.13 -33.78
CA GLU A 8 34.75 -2.58 -32.73
C GLU A 8 33.69 -1.49 -32.49
N PHE A 9 32.44 -1.77 -32.85
CA PHE A 9 31.31 -0.94 -32.52
C PHE A 9 30.93 -1.13 -31.05
N HIS A 10 31.34 -0.20 -30.18
CA HIS A 10 30.91 -0.19 -28.79
C HIS A 10 29.44 0.25 -28.73
N SER A 11 28.51 -0.67 -28.49
CA SER A 11 27.11 -0.34 -28.16
C SER A 11 27.09 0.59 -26.94
N ARG A 12 26.45 1.77 -27.06
CA ARG A 12 26.10 2.62 -25.92
C ARG A 12 24.61 2.50 -25.68
N ASP A 13 24.24 2.07 -24.49
CA ASP A 13 22.85 2.05 -24.08
C ASP A 13 22.34 3.48 -23.87
N TYR A 14 21.21 3.81 -24.49
CA TYR A 14 20.57 5.12 -24.38
C TYR A 14 19.31 4.99 -23.51
N ASN A 15 19.20 5.85 -22.49
CA ASN A 15 18.00 5.95 -21.68
C ASN A 15 17.09 7.02 -22.29
N ILE A 16 15.87 6.65 -22.66
CA ILE A 16 14.90 7.53 -23.32
C ILE A 16 13.61 7.55 -22.51
N LEU A 17 13.04 8.75 -22.29
CA LEU A 17 11.73 8.93 -21.68
C LEU A 17 10.74 9.43 -22.73
N LEU A 18 9.61 8.75 -22.84
CA LEU A 18 8.47 9.18 -23.64
C LEU A 18 7.46 9.88 -22.74
N LEU A 19 7.11 11.11 -23.08
CA LEU A 19 6.11 11.90 -22.38
C LEU A 19 5.00 12.29 -23.36
N ASN A 20 3.75 12.18 -22.94
CA ASN A 20 2.62 12.71 -23.70
C ASN A 20 2.14 13.98 -23.01
N ASP A 21 1.89 15.05 -23.76
CA ASP A 21 1.23 16.24 -23.22
C ASP A 21 -0.30 16.14 -23.33
N ASP A 22 -0.99 17.09 -22.71
CA ASP A 22 -2.47 17.15 -22.67
C ASP A 22 -3.09 17.41 -24.06
N ASP A 23 -2.29 17.87 -25.02
CA ASP A 23 -2.67 18.12 -26.41
C ASP A 23 -2.45 16.89 -27.33
N GLY A 24 -1.90 15.80 -26.78
CA GLY A 24 -1.68 14.54 -27.48
C GLY A 24 -0.36 14.45 -28.26
N ASN A 25 0.58 15.38 -28.07
CA ASN A 25 1.90 15.30 -28.68
C ASN A 25 2.81 14.36 -27.88
N GLN A 26 3.72 13.69 -28.60
CA GLN A 26 4.74 12.83 -28.02
C GLN A 26 6.08 13.58 -27.92
N HIS A 27 6.57 13.75 -26.70
CA HIS A 27 7.87 14.31 -26.40
C HIS A 27 8.86 13.17 -26.12
N LEU A 28 9.99 13.17 -26.84
CA LEU A 28 11.08 12.23 -26.63
C LEU A 28 12.22 12.93 -25.89
N MET A 29 12.46 12.55 -24.64
CA MET A 29 13.55 13.13 -23.85
C MET A 29 14.70 12.14 -23.69
N TYR A 30 15.89 12.57 -24.08
CA TYR A 30 17.12 11.82 -23.84
C TYR A 30 17.60 12.00 -22.40
N ILE A 31 17.69 10.91 -21.64
CA ILE A 31 18.17 10.93 -20.26
C ILE A 31 19.70 10.83 -20.27
N ILE A 32 20.35 11.98 -20.04
CA ILE A 32 21.82 12.08 -19.95
C ILE A 32 22.36 11.32 -18.71
N SER A 33 21.62 11.32 -17.60
CA SER A 33 22.02 10.62 -16.39
C SER A 33 20.80 10.23 -15.55
N VAL A 34 20.55 8.93 -15.45
CA VAL A 34 19.48 8.35 -14.63
C VAL A 34 19.70 8.67 -13.14
N GLU A 35 20.96 8.62 -12.69
CA GLU A 35 21.35 8.94 -11.32
C GLU A 35 21.01 10.37 -10.90
N LYS A 36 21.30 11.36 -11.76
CA LYS A 36 20.98 12.77 -11.51
C LYS A 36 19.47 13.01 -11.55
N LEU A 37 18.77 12.39 -12.51
CA LEU A 37 17.32 12.54 -12.65
C LEU A 37 16.58 12.02 -11.41
N LEU A 38 16.98 10.85 -10.90
CA LEU A 38 16.30 10.17 -9.80
C LEU A 38 16.87 10.52 -8.42
N GLY A 39 18.00 11.23 -8.36
CA GLY A 39 18.67 11.53 -7.09
C GLY A 39 19.17 10.25 -6.39
N ILE A 40 19.65 9.28 -7.17
CA ILE A 40 20.19 8.00 -6.67
C ILE A 40 21.61 7.79 -7.20
N LYS A 41 22.37 6.93 -6.52
CA LYS A 41 23.61 6.34 -7.02
C LYS A 41 23.40 4.86 -7.21
N ILE A 42 23.76 4.33 -8.37
CA ILE A 42 23.66 2.92 -8.72
C ILE A 42 25.03 2.28 -8.57
N CYS A 43 25.09 1.06 -8.06
CA CYS A 43 26.34 0.32 -7.97
C CYS A 43 26.87 0.02 -9.39
N PRO A 44 28.12 0.42 -9.72
CA PRO A 44 28.67 0.23 -11.06
C PRO A 44 29.02 -1.23 -11.37
N ILE A 45 29.02 -2.12 -10.36
CA ILE A 45 29.43 -3.52 -10.51
C ILE A 45 28.22 -4.42 -10.81
N CYS A 46 27.15 -4.31 -10.01
CA CYS A 46 25.97 -5.16 -10.18
C CYS A 46 24.83 -4.49 -10.96
N ASN A 47 24.86 -3.17 -11.14
CA ASN A 47 23.79 -2.36 -11.74
C ASN A 47 22.38 -2.58 -11.16
N ASN A 48 22.28 -3.20 -9.99
CA ASN A 48 21.03 -3.69 -9.39
C ASN A 48 20.81 -3.15 -7.96
N HIS A 49 21.80 -2.46 -7.39
CA HIS A 49 21.70 -1.82 -6.08
C HIS A 49 21.77 -0.31 -6.24
N ALA A 50 20.88 0.43 -5.58
CA ALA A 50 20.86 1.88 -5.62
C ALA A 50 20.67 2.47 -4.21
N VAL A 51 21.30 3.63 -3.97
CA VAL A 51 21.14 4.42 -2.74
C VAL A 51 20.74 5.84 -3.08
N PHE A 52 19.90 6.47 -2.26
CA PHE A 52 19.53 7.88 -2.44
C PHE A 52 20.72 8.81 -2.18
N THR A 53 20.93 9.82 -3.01
CA THR A 53 22.04 10.78 -2.86
C THR A 53 21.76 11.86 -1.83
N LYS A 54 20.48 12.15 -1.56
CA LYS A 54 20.04 13.13 -0.56
C LYS A 54 19.93 12.46 0.82
N ASP A 55 21.06 12.35 1.52
CA ASP A 55 21.09 12.02 2.95
C ASP A 55 21.93 13.08 3.68
N PRO A 56 21.32 13.91 4.55
CA PRO A 56 22.03 14.96 5.29
C PRO A 56 23.13 14.40 6.20
N ASN A 57 23.08 13.11 6.56
CA ASN A 57 23.99 12.49 7.51
C ASN A 57 25.06 11.59 6.86
N ASN A 58 25.30 11.71 5.54
CA ASN A 58 26.34 10.98 4.80
C ASN A 58 26.25 9.43 4.88
N ASN A 59 25.14 8.85 5.35
CA ASN A 59 25.00 7.39 5.44
C ASN A 59 24.89 6.74 4.06
N SER A 60 24.32 7.45 3.09
CA SER A 60 24.21 6.94 1.71
C SER A 60 25.55 6.63 1.07
N LYS A 61 26.58 7.47 1.30
CA LYS A 61 27.94 7.20 0.81
C LYS A 61 28.49 5.93 1.46
N ARG A 62 28.39 5.84 2.78
CA ARG A 62 28.83 4.65 3.54
C ARG A 62 28.12 3.38 3.08
N LYS A 63 26.81 3.43 2.85
CA LYS A 63 26.01 2.29 2.37
C LYS A 63 26.48 1.82 0.99
N MET A 64 26.73 2.75 0.05
CA MET A 64 27.26 2.40 -1.27
C MET A 64 28.68 1.84 -1.17
N ASP A 65 29.57 2.43 -0.36
CA ASP A 65 30.94 1.94 -0.20
C ASP A 65 30.98 0.54 0.42
N THR A 66 30.13 0.27 1.42
CA THR A 66 29.95 -1.07 2.00
C THR A 66 29.46 -2.05 0.95
N HIS A 67 28.41 -1.69 0.21
CA HIS A 67 27.88 -2.54 -0.86
C HIS A 67 28.91 -2.82 -1.95
N ILE A 68 29.68 -1.82 -2.41
CA ILE A 68 30.71 -2.01 -3.44
C ILE A 68 31.75 -3.03 -2.99
N LYS A 69 32.21 -2.98 -1.73
CA LYS A 69 33.17 -3.97 -1.20
C LYS A 69 32.59 -5.39 -1.22
N GLU A 70 31.36 -5.56 -0.74
CA GLU A 70 30.68 -6.86 -0.75
C GLU A 70 30.39 -7.34 -2.19
N CYS A 71 30.05 -6.42 -3.09
CA CYS A 71 29.75 -6.69 -4.48
C CYS A 71 31.02 -7.11 -5.26
N GLN A 72 32.17 -6.50 -4.96
CA GLN A 72 33.48 -6.91 -5.49
C GLN A 72 33.83 -8.33 -5.04
N GLN A 73 33.64 -8.64 -3.76
CA GLN A 73 33.91 -9.98 -3.21
C GLN A 73 33.00 -11.07 -3.78
N ASN A 74 31.81 -10.69 -4.29
CA ASN A 74 30.84 -11.60 -4.86
C ASN A 74 30.79 -11.55 -6.40
N ASN A 75 31.80 -11.00 -7.06
CA ASN A 75 31.89 -10.88 -8.53
C ASN A 75 30.64 -10.27 -9.17
N GLY A 76 30.06 -9.24 -8.55
CA GLY A 76 28.85 -8.59 -9.06
C GLY A 76 27.54 -9.32 -8.76
N GLN A 77 27.58 -10.51 -8.17
CA GLN A 77 26.39 -11.27 -7.81
C GLN A 77 25.83 -10.82 -6.46
N ILE A 78 24.53 -10.54 -6.43
CA ILE A 78 23.83 -10.22 -5.18
C ILE A 78 23.54 -11.52 -4.42
N LYS A 79 24.33 -11.82 -3.40
CA LYS A 79 24.02 -12.89 -2.45
C LYS A 79 22.94 -12.42 -1.47
N LYS A 80 21.71 -12.88 -1.67
CA LYS A 80 20.61 -12.66 -0.72
C LYS A 80 20.66 -13.74 0.35
N TYR A 81 20.93 -13.34 1.60
CA TYR A 81 20.78 -14.24 2.73
C TYR A 81 19.34 -14.17 3.24
N ILE A 82 18.63 -15.30 3.21
CA ILE A 82 17.33 -15.42 3.87
C ILE A 82 17.63 -15.71 5.35
N THR A 83 17.39 -14.73 6.21
CA THR A 83 17.44 -14.97 7.65
C THR A 83 16.12 -15.61 8.05
N LEU A 84 16.13 -16.91 8.30
CA LEU A 84 14.99 -17.59 8.91
C LEU A 84 14.92 -17.16 10.37
N GLU A 85 13.80 -16.58 10.78
CA GLU A 85 13.59 -16.25 12.19
C GLU A 85 13.64 -17.53 13.01
N LYS A 86 14.40 -17.48 14.12
CA LYS A 86 14.62 -18.64 15.02
C LYS A 86 13.31 -19.20 15.61
N PHE A 87 12.24 -18.42 15.54
CA PHE A 87 10.90 -18.81 15.99
C PHE A 87 9.90 -18.55 14.87
N PRO A 88 8.99 -19.50 14.58
CA PRO A 88 7.88 -19.24 13.68
C PRO A 88 7.01 -18.14 14.30
N LYS A 89 7.05 -16.94 13.72
CA LYS A 89 6.01 -15.94 14.00
C LYS A 89 4.67 -16.54 13.57
N PRO A 90 3.60 -16.45 14.39
CA PRO A 90 2.26 -16.77 13.92
C PRO A 90 1.99 -15.91 12.69
N PHE A 91 1.95 -16.52 11.50
CA PHE A 91 1.75 -15.82 10.22
C PHE A 91 0.26 -15.52 10.04
N VAL A 92 -0.31 -14.83 11.03
CA VAL A 92 -1.66 -14.34 11.02
C VAL A 92 -1.54 -12.83 11.19
N LEU A 93 -1.26 -12.15 10.07
CA LEU A 93 -0.96 -10.72 10.06
C LEU A 93 -2.07 -9.91 10.77
N HIS A 94 -3.33 -10.35 10.69
CA HIS A 94 -4.47 -9.70 11.36
C HIS A 94 -4.52 -9.92 12.88
N ILE A 95 -3.99 -11.04 13.41
CA ILE A 95 -3.87 -11.27 14.86
C ILE A 95 -2.63 -10.53 15.39
N THR A 96 -1.51 -10.65 14.68
CA THR A 96 -0.24 -10.04 15.10
C THR A 96 -0.17 -8.54 14.84
N SER A 97 -1.06 -7.94 14.03
CA SER A 97 -1.20 -6.46 13.90
C SER A 97 -2.16 -5.86 14.93
N ASN A 98 -2.98 -6.68 15.59
CA ASN A 98 -3.89 -6.21 16.61
C ASN A 98 -3.10 -5.74 17.84
N LYS A 99 -3.17 -4.43 18.14
CA LYS A 99 -2.45 -3.80 19.25
C LYS A 99 -2.84 -4.40 20.61
N THR A 100 -4.11 -4.76 20.79
CA THR A 100 -4.60 -5.43 21.99
C THR A 100 -3.97 -6.80 22.15
N TYR A 101 -3.93 -7.60 21.08
CA TYR A 101 -3.30 -8.92 21.10
C TYR A 101 -1.81 -8.83 21.42
N ARG A 102 -1.08 -7.89 20.78
CA ARG A 102 0.35 -7.64 21.10
C ARG A 102 0.55 -7.29 22.58
N TYR A 103 -0.29 -6.42 23.13
CA TYR A 103 -0.21 -6.03 24.53
C TYR A 103 -0.44 -7.22 25.46
N LEU A 104 -1.50 -8.01 25.21
CA LEU A 104 -1.82 -9.19 26.01
C LEU A 104 -0.71 -10.25 25.92
N LEU A 105 -0.18 -10.50 24.73
CA LEU A 105 0.93 -11.43 24.52
C LEU A 105 2.19 -11.00 25.28
N ALA A 106 2.53 -9.70 25.25
CA ALA A 106 3.70 -9.17 25.96
C ALA A 106 3.60 -9.30 27.49
N HIS A 107 2.40 -9.48 28.03
CA HIS A 107 2.14 -9.63 29.47
C HIS A 107 1.71 -11.05 29.85
N ASN A 108 1.85 -12.05 28.97
CA ASN A 108 1.40 -13.44 29.19
C ASN A 108 -0.09 -13.53 29.60
N ARG A 109 -0.94 -12.71 28.96
CA ARG A 109 -2.40 -12.61 29.18
C ARG A 109 -3.20 -12.95 27.93
N GLU A 110 -2.63 -13.72 27.01
CA GLU A 110 -3.23 -14.09 25.73
C GLU A 110 -4.55 -14.87 25.89
N SER A 111 -4.71 -15.62 26.98
CA SER A 111 -5.96 -16.30 27.34
C SER A 111 -7.14 -15.35 27.58
N LYS A 112 -6.86 -14.05 27.81
CA LYS A 112 -7.87 -13.00 27.97
C LYS A 112 -8.27 -12.35 26.64
N TYR A 113 -7.60 -12.68 25.53
CA TYR A 113 -7.95 -12.13 24.22
C TYR A 113 -9.29 -12.71 23.75
N LYS A 114 -10.16 -11.82 23.27
CA LYS A 114 -11.43 -12.20 22.65
C LYS A 114 -11.44 -11.67 21.23
N ALA A 115 -11.70 -12.55 20.27
CA ALA A 115 -11.80 -12.17 18.87
C ALA A 115 -13.08 -11.36 18.62
N THR A 116 -13.01 -10.41 17.69
CA THR A 116 -14.18 -9.71 17.16
C THR A 116 -15.16 -10.73 16.58
N GLN A 117 -16.42 -10.68 17.02
CA GLN A 117 -17.45 -11.66 16.63
C GLN A 117 -18.36 -11.12 15.52
N TYR A 118 -18.53 -9.80 15.49
CA TYR A 118 -19.48 -9.09 14.63
C TYR A 118 -18.75 -8.18 13.66
N TYR A 119 -19.17 -8.17 12.41
CA TYR A 119 -18.43 -7.53 11.32
C TYR A 119 -19.32 -7.15 10.14
N ILE A 120 -18.79 -6.30 9.28
CA ILE A 120 -19.39 -5.95 7.98
C ILE A 120 -18.45 -6.42 6.89
N THR A 121 -18.99 -7.06 5.86
CA THR A 121 -18.28 -7.30 4.60
C THR A 121 -19.03 -6.62 3.47
N PHE A 122 -18.31 -6.22 2.43
CA PHE A 122 -18.91 -5.64 1.24
C PHE A 122 -18.19 -6.07 -0.02
N ARG A 123 -18.90 -6.00 -1.15
CA ARG A 123 -18.35 -6.27 -2.48
C ARG A 123 -18.91 -5.29 -3.48
N PHE A 124 -18.01 -4.65 -4.23
CA PHE A 124 -18.36 -3.89 -5.41
C PHE A 124 -18.53 -4.82 -6.61
N GLN A 125 -19.55 -4.54 -7.40
CA GLN A 125 -19.61 -4.91 -8.80
C GLN A 125 -19.15 -3.70 -9.62
N THR A 126 -18.27 -3.93 -10.58
CA THR A 126 -17.68 -2.89 -11.41
C THR A 126 -17.83 -3.20 -12.88
N GLU A 127 -17.91 -2.16 -13.69
CA GLU A 127 -17.79 -2.23 -15.14
C GLU A 127 -16.53 -1.47 -15.59
N ILE A 128 -15.95 -1.92 -16.70
CA ILE A 128 -14.83 -1.23 -17.34
C ILE A 128 -15.40 -0.21 -18.31
N GLN A 129 -15.11 1.07 -18.08
CA GLN A 129 -15.35 2.14 -19.03
C GLN A 129 -14.06 2.50 -19.76
N LYS A 130 -14.11 2.45 -21.09
CA LYS A 130 -13.06 2.95 -21.97
C LYS A 130 -13.39 4.37 -22.37
N ILE A 131 -12.61 5.33 -21.87
CA ILE A 131 -12.74 6.73 -22.23
C ILE A 131 -11.78 7.03 -23.38
N ARG A 132 -12.27 7.66 -24.45
CA ARG A 132 -11.41 8.10 -25.57
C ARG A 132 -10.37 9.10 -25.03
N GLY A 133 -9.09 8.86 -25.29
CA GLY A 133 -7.98 9.68 -24.79
C GLY A 133 -7.26 9.13 -23.54
N TYR A 134 -7.86 8.17 -22.82
CA TYR A 134 -7.18 7.48 -21.73
C TYR A 134 -6.63 6.13 -22.20
N GLN A 135 -5.34 5.90 -21.99
CA GLN A 135 -4.68 4.65 -22.38
C GLN A 135 -5.12 3.45 -21.52
N TYR A 136 -5.66 3.70 -20.33
CA TYR A 136 -6.09 2.67 -19.38
C TYR A 136 -7.60 2.71 -19.10
N PRO A 137 -8.25 1.53 -18.99
CA PRO A 137 -9.66 1.44 -18.62
C PRO A 137 -9.91 1.94 -17.19
N ILE A 138 -11.02 2.65 -16.99
CA ILE A 138 -11.47 3.10 -15.66
C ILE A 138 -12.53 2.13 -15.15
N LEU A 139 -12.40 1.70 -13.90
CA LEU A 139 -13.43 0.94 -13.21
C LEU A 139 -14.48 1.89 -12.64
N VAL A 140 -15.74 1.65 -12.98
CA VAL A 140 -16.90 2.38 -12.46
C VAL A 140 -17.75 1.40 -11.66
N PRO A 141 -18.17 1.74 -10.43
CA PRO A 141 -19.01 0.86 -9.64
C PRO A 141 -20.43 0.83 -10.23
N THR A 142 -20.99 -0.36 -10.40
CA THR A 142 -22.36 -0.56 -10.88
C THR A 142 -23.31 -0.98 -9.77
N ALA A 143 -22.79 -1.69 -8.77
CA ALA A 143 -23.52 -2.07 -7.57
C ALA A 143 -22.57 -2.33 -6.40
N ILE A 144 -23.12 -2.28 -5.20
CA ILE A 144 -22.48 -2.70 -3.96
C ILE A 144 -23.46 -3.59 -3.21
N ALA A 145 -22.96 -4.73 -2.73
CA ALA A 145 -23.66 -5.53 -1.73
C ALA A 145 -22.85 -5.56 -0.44
N SER A 146 -23.53 -5.58 0.71
CA SER A 146 -22.89 -5.73 2.01
C SER A 146 -23.66 -6.68 2.91
N THR A 147 -22.93 -7.45 3.70
CA THR A 147 -23.47 -8.33 4.73
C THR A 147 -23.01 -7.82 6.09
N ILE A 148 -23.97 -7.54 6.96
CA ILE A 148 -23.79 -7.10 8.33
C ILE A 148 -24.10 -8.29 9.22
N LYS A 149 -23.11 -8.73 10.00
CA LYS A 149 -23.30 -9.72 11.05
C LYS A 149 -23.23 -9.01 12.40
N ALA A 150 -24.39 -8.74 12.97
CA ALA A 150 -24.57 -8.16 14.31
C ALA A 150 -24.82 -9.28 15.33
N LYS A 151 -24.93 -8.91 16.62
CA LYS A 151 -25.18 -9.87 17.70
C LYS A 151 -26.47 -10.66 17.55
N ASN A 152 -27.54 -9.96 17.14
CA ASN A 152 -28.88 -10.51 17.13
C ASN A 152 -29.43 -10.77 15.71
N TYR A 153 -28.72 -10.34 14.67
CA TYR A 153 -29.21 -10.46 13.30
C TYR A 153 -28.09 -10.52 12.26
N ILE A 154 -28.45 -11.05 11.09
CA ILE A 154 -27.68 -10.92 9.86
C ILE A 154 -28.52 -10.12 8.88
N LYS A 155 -27.96 -9.03 8.36
CA LYS A 155 -28.64 -8.13 7.42
C LYS A 155 -27.81 -8.00 6.16
N THR A 156 -28.47 -8.16 5.01
CA THR A 156 -27.86 -7.92 3.70
C THR A 156 -28.47 -6.67 3.10
N ILE A 157 -27.63 -5.76 2.62
CA ILE A 157 -28.05 -4.54 1.92
C ILE A 157 -27.38 -4.48 0.56
N SER A 158 -28.08 -3.94 -0.43
CA SER A 158 -27.56 -3.76 -1.78
C SER A 158 -28.02 -2.45 -2.38
N PHE A 159 -27.12 -1.80 -3.10
CA PHE A 159 -27.32 -0.53 -3.79
C PHE A 159 -26.74 -0.64 -5.18
N ASP A 160 -27.37 -0.01 -6.17
CA ASP A 160 -26.92 -0.06 -7.55
C ASP A 160 -27.05 1.29 -8.24
N LYS A 161 -26.49 1.36 -9.46
CA LYS A 161 -26.45 2.58 -10.27
C LYS A 161 -27.82 3.11 -10.71
N THR A 162 -28.93 2.41 -10.46
CA THR A 162 -30.27 2.96 -10.71
C THR A 162 -30.67 4.01 -9.67
N GLN A 163 -30.01 4.00 -8.51
CA GLN A 163 -30.22 4.98 -7.45
C GLN A 163 -29.18 6.11 -7.57
N ASP A 164 -29.65 7.36 -7.54
CA ASP A 164 -28.73 8.49 -7.44
C ASP A 164 -27.91 8.43 -6.15
N ASN A 165 -26.60 8.68 -6.32
CA ASN A 165 -25.58 8.65 -5.26
C ASN A 165 -25.61 7.37 -4.42
N PHE A 166 -25.82 6.22 -5.07
CA PHE A 166 -25.96 4.92 -4.39
C PHE A 166 -24.78 4.55 -3.48
N VAL A 167 -23.54 4.97 -3.83
CA VAL A 167 -22.36 4.75 -2.99
C VAL A 167 -22.44 5.55 -1.68
N GLU A 168 -22.98 6.78 -1.72
CA GLU A 168 -23.15 7.60 -0.52
C GLU A 168 -24.26 7.07 0.38
N LYS A 169 -25.40 6.69 -0.20
CA LYS A 169 -26.49 6.05 0.55
C LYS A 169 -26.04 4.76 1.21
N TRP A 170 -25.24 3.97 0.48
CA TRP A 170 -24.59 2.78 1.03
C TRP A 170 -23.68 3.13 2.21
N LEU A 171 -22.79 4.11 2.08
CA LEU A 171 -21.90 4.55 3.16
C LEU A 171 -22.66 4.98 4.41
N GLU A 172 -23.71 5.79 4.27
CA GLU A 172 -24.54 6.23 5.38
C GLU A 172 -25.15 5.05 6.14
N GLN A 173 -25.71 4.07 5.40
CA GLN A 173 -26.27 2.87 6.02
C GLN A 173 -25.20 2.04 6.72
N VAL A 174 -24.04 1.83 6.09
CA VAL A 174 -22.97 1.01 6.68
C VAL A 174 -22.36 1.68 7.91
N PHE A 175 -22.20 3.01 7.92
CA PHE A 175 -21.72 3.71 9.11
C PHE A 175 -22.70 3.61 10.29
N SER A 176 -24.01 3.69 10.01
CA SER A 176 -25.03 3.46 11.04
C SER A 176 -24.92 2.06 11.66
N GLU A 177 -24.80 1.02 10.82
CA GLU A 177 -24.64 -0.36 11.29
C GLU A 177 -23.29 -0.58 12.01
N ALA A 178 -22.22 0.10 11.59
CA ALA A 178 -20.91 -0.01 12.20
C ALA A 178 -20.87 0.50 13.65
N LEU A 179 -21.69 1.51 13.99
CA LEU A 179 -21.85 1.98 15.36
C LEU A 179 -22.44 0.88 16.24
N GLN A 180 -23.49 0.20 15.75
CA GLN A 180 -24.10 -0.93 16.47
C GLN A 180 -23.11 -2.09 16.64
N ILE A 181 -22.38 -2.44 15.59
CA ILE A 181 -21.40 -3.55 15.63
C ILE A 181 -20.25 -3.25 16.59
N ARG A 182 -19.82 -1.99 16.67
CA ARG A 182 -18.82 -1.57 17.66
C ARG A 182 -19.33 -1.85 19.06
N ASP A 183 -20.59 -1.54 19.34
CA ASP A 183 -21.19 -1.73 20.65
C ASP A 183 -21.46 -3.22 20.93
N ASP A 184 -21.88 -4.00 19.93
CA ASP A 184 -22.06 -5.45 20.04
C ASP A 184 -20.74 -6.19 20.34
N ASN A 185 -19.61 -5.67 19.85
CA ASN A 185 -18.28 -6.23 20.10
C ASN A 185 -17.68 -5.79 21.44
N LYS A 186 -18.31 -4.88 22.20
CA LYS A 186 -17.83 -4.51 23.53
C LYS A 186 -18.00 -5.69 24.49
N PHE A 187 -16.89 -6.15 25.05
CA PHE A 187 -16.91 -7.12 26.14
C PHE A 187 -17.10 -6.40 27.48
N ALA A 188 -17.79 -7.04 28.42
CA ALA A 188 -18.03 -6.51 29.76
C ALA A 188 -16.80 -6.59 30.69
N ASP A 189 -15.61 -6.89 30.14
CA ASP A 189 -14.39 -7.07 30.93
C ASP A 189 -13.53 -5.81 30.94
N ASP A 190 -12.67 -5.69 31.96
CA ASP A 190 -11.74 -4.56 32.13
C ASP A 190 -10.53 -4.64 31.18
N VAL A 191 -10.58 -5.45 30.13
CA VAL A 191 -9.48 -5.53 29.16
C VAL A 191 -9.61 -4.34 28.21
N PRO A 192 -8.60 -3.44 28.12
CA PRO A 192 -8.65 -2.33 27.19
C PRO A 192 -8.53 -2.87 25.76
N GLN A 193 -9.67 -3.12 25.10
CA GLN A 193 -9.71 -3.56 23.72
C GLN A 193 -10.14 -2.41 22.81
N ARG A 194 -9.51 -2.33 21.63
CA ARG A 194 -9.99 -1.45 20.56
C ARG A 194 -11.12 -2.13 19.81
N PHE A 195 -12.31 -1.56 19.87
CA PHE A 195 -13.50 -2.01 19.15
C PHE A 195 -13.66 -1.30 17.80
N GLU A 196 -12.56 -0.91 17.17
CA GLU A 196 -12.60 -0.23 15.86
C GLU A 196 -13.25 -1.16 14.82
N VAL A 197 -14.36 -0.73 14.23
CA VAL A 197 -15.03 -1.45 13.13
C VAL A 197 -14.52 -0.85 11.83
N TYR A 198 -13.66 -1.60 11.14
CA TYR A 198 -13.15 -1.20 9.84
C TYR A 198 -14.23 -1.38 8.77
N VAL A 199 -14.95 -0.30 8.47
CA VAL A 199 -15.95 -0.26 7.40
C VAL A 199 -15.29 -0.28 6.02
N ILE A 200 -14.15 0.39 5.89
CA ILE A 200 -13.32 0.46 4.68
C ILE A 200 -11.89 0.21 5.16
N GLY A 201 -11.25 -0.86 4.70
CA GLY A 201 -9.85 -1.17 5.06
C GLY A 201 -9.59 -2.64 5.38
N PHE A 202 -10.59 -3.38 5.84
CA PHE A 202 -10.45 -4.80 6.14
C PHE A 202 -10.70 -5.61 4.86
N ASP A 203 -9.62 -6.12 4.26
CA ASP A 203 -9.64 -6.94 3.03
C ASP A 203 -10.13 -6.21 1.76
N CYS A 204 -10.28 -4.89 1.80
CA CYS A 204 -10.59 -4.14 0.60
C CYS A 204 -9.33 -4.01 -0.26
N LEU A 205 -9.38 -4.55 -1.48
CA LEU A 205 -8.40 -4.24 -2.53
C LEU A 205 -8.23 -2.72 -2.59
N LYS A 206 -7.00 -2.22 -2.78
CA LYS A 206 -6.74 -0.77 -2.95
C LYS A 206 -7.69 -0.12 -3.96
N SER A 207 -8.11 -0.87 -4.97
CA SER A 207 -9.12 -0.47 -5.96
C SER A 207 -10.50 -0.14 -5.37
N ALA A 208 -10.99 -0.88 -4.37
CA ALA A 208 -12.27 -0.60 -3.72
C ALA A 208 -12.26 0.74 -2.98
N THR A 209 -11.12 1.09 -2.35
CA THR A 209 -10.94 2.39 -1.70
C THR A 209 -10.99 3.52 -2.73
N THR A 210 -10.33 3.36 -3.88
CA THR A 210 -10.42 4.32 -5.00
C THR A 210 -11.85 4.48 -5.53
N LEU A 211 -12.60 3.38 -5.65
CA LEU A 211 -13.99 3.42 -6.09
C LEU A 211 -14.87 4.23 -5.13
N ILE A 212 -14.67 4.08 -3.82
CA ILE A 212 -15.41 4.85 -2.82
C ILE A 212 -15.09 6.34 -2.96
N PHE A 213 -13.81 6.72 -2.89
CA PHE A 213 -13.42 8.13 -2.91
C PHE A 213 -13.80 8.86 -4.21
N LYS A 214 -13.74 8.18 -5.37
CA LYS A 214 -14.18 8.78 -6.64
C LYS A 214 -15.70 9.02 -6.72
N ASN A 215 -16.48 8.33 -5.89
CA ASN A 215 -17.95 8.37 -5.96
C ASN A 215 -18.60 9.08 -4.76
N ILE A 216 -17.80 9.56 -3.79
CA ILE A 216 -18.27 10.52 -2.80
C ILE A 216 -18.22 11.91 -3.44
N LYS A 217 -19.38 12.53 -3.59
CA LYS A 217 -19.57 13.90 -4.09
C LYS A 217 -20.01 14.86 -2.97
N SER A 218 -20.41 14.32 -1.82
CA SER A 218 -20.92 15.06 -0.68
C SER A 218 -19.82 15.73 0.14
N MET A 219 -20.07 16.97 0.56
CA MET A 219 -19.23 17.73 1.51
C MET A 219 -19.36 17.22 2.97
N LYS A 220 -20.16 16.19 3.22
CA LYS A 220 -20.38 15.61 4.57
C LYS A 220 -19.13 14.91 5.13
N TYR A 221 -18.16 14.57 4.28
CA TYR A 221 -16.99 13.78 4.66
C TYR A 221 -15.73 14.62 4.51
N GLU A 222 -14.93 14.69 5.59
CA GLU A 222 -13.61 15.31 5.57
C GLU A 222 -12.55 14.22 5.38
N ILE A 223 -11.73 14.35 4.34
CA ILE A 223 -10.59 13.46 4.12
C ILE A 223 -9.42 14.01 4.92
N ILE A 224 -9.17 13.41 6.08
CA ILE A 224 -8.03 13.78 6.93
C ILE A 224 -6.85 12.87 6.56
N ASP A 225 -5.84 13.45 5.92
CA ASP A 225 -4.56 12.78 5.77
C ASP A 225 -3.82 12.86 7.12
N ARG A 226 -3.85 11.77 7.90
CA ARG A 226 -3.07 11.72 9.13
C ARG A 226 -1.65 11.36 8.74
N PRO A 227 -0.67 12.29 8.84
CA PRO A 227 0.72 11.90 8.70
C PRO A 227 0.99 10.78 9.71
N GLU A 228 1.61 9.70 9.26
CA GLU A 228 2.07 8.65 10.16
C GLU A 228 2.86 9.32 11.28
N LEU A 229 2.33 9.24 12.51
CA LEU A 229 3.04 9.68 13.70
C LEU A 229 4.26 8.77 13.86
N CYS A 230 5.38 9.18 13.27
CA CYS A 230 6.71 8.74 13.66
C CYS A 230 6.98 9.21 15.09
N GLN A 231 6.35 8.58 16.07
CA GLN A 231 6.68 8.76 17.48
C GLN A 231 7.89 7.89 17.82
N CYS A 232 9.07 8.44 17.57
CA CYS A 232 10.26 8.16 18.36
C CYS A 232 10.78 9.50 18.89
N GLN A 233 10.10 10.07 19.89
CA GLN A 233 10.77 11.02 20.77
C GLN A 233 11.64 10.19 21.72
N HIS A 234 12.95 10.17 21.45
CA HIS A 234 13.93 9.73 22.42
C HIS A 234 13.85 10.66 23.63
N GLY A 235 13.19 10.20 24.68
CA GLY A 235 13.30 10.81 26.00
C GLY A 235 14.71 10.56 26.53
N THR A 236 15.52 11.60 26.53
CA THR A 236 16.70 11.70 27.38
C THR A 236 16.25 11.80 28.84
N ARG A 237 16.60 10.78 29.63
CA ARG A 237 16.95 10.92 31.04
C ARG A 237 18.03 9.92 31.37
#